data_AF-A0A6P8YZ41-F1
#
_entry.id   AF-A0A6P8YZ41-F1
#
_cell.length_a   1.000
_cell.length_b   1.000
_cell.length_c   1.000
_cell.angle_alpha   90.00
_cell.angle_beta   90.00
_cell.angle_gamma   90.00
#
_symmetry.space_group_name_H-M   'P 1'
#
loop_
_entity.id
_entity.type
_entity.pdbx_description
1 polymer ?
#
loop_
_entity_poly.entity_id
_entity_poly.type
_entity_poly.pdbx_seq_one_letter_code
_entity_poly.pdbx_strand_id
1 'polypeptide(L)'
;MENSVCYCFCGGLKQSKMSVSVEDRRKYLMDLEEYINKSKQQLSSILNSLNWSHDSLMEEEPKMVSCPLNPEHRMPQRSLDRHLKKCSLRQEGYQSDEEFLTASEFPSSSTVLGPEKFQEALFKATSSHVDNLAPGSTEPRPPPRTSARLLTDFSPSERNALHEDVISRTSRPLITAEELQLPSFNDNKQSRPKSKLELLAEQRDAKRRRVTHKKVHTSRKTHTEVLREVIRNQMEYIQSQDSETKSGPSTE
;
A
#
# COMPACT_ATOMS: atom_id res chain seq x y z
N MET A 1 -95.33 27.74 44.79
CA MET A 1 -95.02 29.14 45.12
C MET A 1 -94.18 29.10 46.39
N GLU A 2 -92.93 28.66 46.22
CA GLU A 2 -91.74 29.51 46.24
C GLU A 2 -91.27 29.79 47.68
N ASN A 3 -90.53 28.83 48.22
CA ASN A 3 -89.58 29.06 49.30
C ASN A 3 -88.32 29.65 48.67
N SER A 4 -88.04 30.93 48.92
CA SER A 4 -86.76 31.55 48.57
C SER A 4 -86.15 32.16 49.82
N VAL A 5 -85.04 31.58 50.22
CA VAL A 5 -84.28 31.84 51.44
C VAL A 5 -83.42 33.08 51.22
N CYS A 6 -83.55 34.06 52.11
CA CYS A 6 -82.64 35.20 52.17
C CYS A 6 -81.26 34.74 52.65
N TYR A 7 -80.26 34.79 51.77
CA TYR A 7 -78.85 34.85 52.15
C TYR A 7 -78.21 36.09 51.52
N CYS A 8 -77.83 37.04 52.37
CA CYS A 8 -76.99 38.17 51.97
C CYS A 8 -75.57 37.66 51.70
N PHE A 9 -75.18 37.70 50.43
CA PHE A 9 -73.82 37.39 49.98
C PHE A 9 -72.98 38.67 50.07
N CYS A 10 -72.13 38.78 51.09
CA CYS A 10 -71.09 39.81 51.17
C CYS A 10 -69.72 39.13 51.33
N GLY A 11 -69.27 38.50 50.25
CA GLY A 11 -67.93 37.93 50.12
C GLY A 11 -66.91 39.04 49.88
N GLY A 12 -66.40 39.64 50.94
CA GLY A 12 -65.28 40.57 50.87
C GLY A 12 -63.98 39.83 50.49
N LEU A 13 -63.44 40.15 49.32
CA LEU A 13 -62.04 39.86 48.97
C LEU A 13 -61.13 40.52 50.02
N LYS A 14 -60.52 39.73 50.90
CA LYS A 14 -59.33 40.17 51.64
C LYS A 14 -58.12 39.98 50.75
N GLN A 15 -57.77 41.01 49.97
CA GLN A 15 -56.41 41.14 49.46
C GLN A 15 -55.49 41.40 50.67
N SER A 16 -54.76 40.38 51.10
CA SER A 16 -53.66 40.52 52.05
C SER A 16 -52.51 41.23 51.34
N LYS A 17 -52.46 42.56 51.45
CA LYS A 17 -51.29 43.36 51.09
C LYS A 17 -50.22 43.13 52.16
N MET A 18 -49.36 42.14 51.96
CA MET A 18 -48.09 42.06 52.69
C MET A 18 -47.21 43.22 52.22
N SER A 19 -47.13 44.28 53.01
CA SER A 19 -46.10 45.30 52.83
C SER A 19 -44.77 44.70 53.30
N VAL A 20 -44.03 44.10 52.38
CA VAL A 20 -42.66 43.62 52.65
C VAL A 20 -41.81 44.83 53.02
N SER A 21 -41.22 44.81 54.22
CA SER A 21 -40.30 45.86 54.67
C SER A 21 -39.10 45.94 53.74
N VAL A 22 -38.61 47.16 53.47
CA VAL A 22 -37.44 47.38 52.61
C VAL A 22 -36.23 46.62 53.15
N GLU A 23 -36.09 46.54 54.48
CA GLU A 23 -35.06 45.76 55.17
C GLU A 23 -35.17 44.25 54.93
N ASP A 24 -36.38 43.69 54.90
CA ASP A 24 -36.57 42.25 54.64
C ASP A 24 -36.22 41.90 53.19
N ARG A 25 -36.58 42.79 52.26
CA ARG A 25 -36.19 42.66 50.85
C ARG A 25 -34.68 42.76 50.67
N ARG A 26 -34.00 43.63 51.43
CA ARG A 26 -32.53 43.74 51.42
C ARG A 26 -31.86 42.48 51.94
N LYS A 27 -32.33 41.93 53.07
CA LYS A 27 -31.81 40.66 53.62
C LYS A 27 -31.98 39.51 52.63
N TYR A 28 -33.17 39.40 52.02
CA TYR A 28 -33.43 38.38 51.02
C TYR A 28 -32.51 38.48 49.79
N LEU A 29 -32.20 39.70 49.33
CA LEU A 29 -31.24 39.90 48.25
C LEU A 29 -29.81 39.51 48.65
N MET A 30 -29.40 39.79 49.89
CA MET A 30 -28.11 39.36 50.42
C MET A 30 -28.01 37.84 50.51
N ASP A 31 -29.05 37.18 51.01
CA ASP A 31 -29.09 35.71 51.11
C ASP A 31 -29.02 35.05 49.72
N LEU A 32 -29.71 35.64 48.72
CA LEU A 32 -29.63 35.18 47.34
C LEU A 32 -28.23 35.37 46.75
N GLU A 33 -27.59 36.52 47.00
CA GLU A 33 -26.24 36.79 46.52
C GLU A 33 -25.21 35.84 47.16
N GLU A 34 -25.35 35.55 48.46
CA GLU A 34 -24.53 34.58 49.15
C GLU A 34 -24.71 33.17 48.59
N TYR A 35 -25.96 32.76 48.32
CA TYR A 35 -26.27 31.48 47.68
C TYR A 35 -25.69 31.37 46.27
N ILE A 36 -25.78 32.43 45.46
CA ILE A 36 -25.19 32.48 44.12
C ILE A 36 -23.66 32.36 44.20
N ASN A 37 -23.02 33.03 45.16
CA ASN A 37 -21.57 32.95 45.32
C ASN A 37 -21.13 31.56 45.79
N LYS A 38 -21.85 30.96 46.73
CA LYS A 38 -21.58 29.60 47.21
C LYS A 38 -21.71 28.56 46.08
N SER A 39 -22.78 28.66 45.29
CA SER A 39 -22.99 27.76 44.14
C SER A 39 -21.93 27.95 43.05
N LYS A 40 -21.54 29.19 42.72
CA LYS A 40 -20.43 29.48 41.79
C LYS A 40 -19.10 28.87 42.26
N GLN A 41 -18.78 28.96 43.55
CA GLN A 41 -17.57 28.36 44.13
C GLN A 41 -17.60 26.83 44.09
N GLN A 42 -18.76 26.21 44.31
CA GLN A 42 -18.90 24.76 44.18
C GLN A 42 -18.70 24.32 42.72
N LEU A 43 -19.29 25.04 41.77
CA LEU A 43 -19.11 24.76 40.35
C LEU A 43 -17.65 24.94 39.92
N SER A 44 -16.97 26.01 40.34
CA SER A 44 -15.56 26.21 40.02
C SER A 44 -14.66 25.13 40.63
N SER A 45 -14.96 24.65 41.85
CA SER A 45 -14.24 23.53 42.46
C SER A 45 -14.40 22.23 41.65
N ILE A 46 -15.60 21.95 41.15
CA ILE A 46 -15.87 20.76 40.32
C ILE A 46 -15.14 20.91 38.99
N LEU A 47 -15.23 22.06 38.33
CA LEU A 47 -14.55 22.33 37.07
C LEU A 47 -13.03 22.18 37.19
N ASN A 48 -12.44 22.72 38.26
CA ASN A 48 -11.02 22.56 38.56
C ASN A 48 -10.63 21.09 38.76
N SER A 49 -11.47 20.28 39.42
CA SER A 49 -11.21 18.83 39.56
C SER A 49 -11.22 18.08 38.23
N LEU A 50 -11.96 18.59 37.24
CA LEU A 50 -12.05 18.04 35.89
C LEU A 50 -11.03 18.68 34.93
N ASN A 51 -10.17 19.59 35.41
CA ASN A 51 -9.29 20.44 34.60
C ASN A 51 -10.04 21.19 33.47
N TRP A 52 -11.30 21.53 33.71
CA TRP A 52 -12.11 22.32 32.78
C TRP A 52 -12.11 23.77 33.23
N SER A 53 -11.92 24.70 32.29
CA SER A 53 -12.13 26.11 32.58
C SER A 53 -13.56 26.50 32.22
N HIS A 54 -14.12 27.48 32.94
CA HIS A 54 -15.42 28.06 32.59
C HIS A 54 -15.41 28.58 31.15
N ASP A 55 -14.27 29.10 30.69
CA ASP A 55 -14.07 29.58 29.32
C ASP A 55 -14.10 28.44 28.29
N SER A 56 -13.61 27.24 28.64
CA SER A 56 -13.67 26.05 27.76
C SER A 56 -15.10 25.51 27.57
N LEU A 57 -16.01 25.79 28.51
CA LEU A 57 -17.44 25.43 28.38
C LEU A 57 -18.24 26.52 27.66
N MET A 58 -17.74 27.74 27.70
CA MET A 58 -18.29 28.92 27.03
C MET A 58 -17.70 29.14 25.64
N GLU A 59 -16.69 28.34 25.24
CA GLU A 59 -16.14 28.34 23.88
C GLU A 59 -17.29 28.12 22.90
N GLU A 60 -17.50 29.14 22.07
CA GLU A 60 -18.58 29.24 21.08
C GLU A 60 -18.73 27.94 20.30
N GLU A 61 -19.98 27.52 20.06
CA GLU A 61 -20.27 26.35 19.23
C GLU A 61 -19.38 26.38 17.98
N PRO A 62 -18.68 25.28 17.68
CA PRO A 62 -17.67 25.30 16.63
C PRO A 62 -18.33 25.72 15.32
N LYS A 63 -17.85 26.82 14.72
CA LYS A 63 -18.37 27.35 13.45
C LYS A 63 -18.54 26.21 12.44
N MET A 64 -19.80 25.86 12.17
CA MET A 64 -20.16 24.79 11.26
C MET A 64 -20.12 25.34 9.84
N VAL A 65 -19.30 24.73 9.00
CA VAL A 65 -19.14 25.06 7.59
C VAL A 65 -19.62 23.89 6.73
N SER A 66 -20.11 24.21 5.53
CA SER A 66 -20.44 23.20 4.53
C SER A 66 -19.20 22.80 3.73
N CYS A 67 -19.16 21.57 3.24
CA CYS A 67 -18.09 21.11 2.36
C CYS A 67 -18.25 21.68 0.94
N PRO A 68 -17.19 22.24 0.34
CA PRO A 68 -17.17 22.66 -1.07
C PRO A 68 -17.46 21.56 -2.10
N LEU A 69 -17.14 20.29 -1.79
CA LEU A 69 -17.32 19.15 -2.69
C LEU A 69 -18.74 18.56 -2.63
N ASN A 70 -19.41 18.69 -1.48
CA ASN A 70 -20.78 18.23 -1.29
C ASN A 70 -21.52 19.13 -0.29
N PRO A 71 -22.52 19.91 -0.73
CA PRO A 71 -23.28 20.82 0.13
C PRO A 71 -23.99 20.13 1.31
N GLU A 72 -24.29 18.84 1.22
CA GLU A 72 -24.96 18.07 2.27
C GLU A 72 -24.06 17.77 3.48
N HIS A 73 -22.73 17.90 3.33
CA HIS A 73 -21.80 17.68 4.42
C HIS A 73 -21.61 18.95 5.26
N ARG A 74 -21.96 18.88 6.55
CA ARG A 74 -21.69 19.93 7.54
C ARG A 74 -20.71 19.46 8.60
N MET A 75 -19.79 20.34 8.96
CA MET A 75 -18.73 19.99 9.89
C MET A 75 -18.05 21.22 10.51
N PRO A 76 -17.35 21.06 11.64
CA PRO A 76 -16.56 22.12 12.23
C PRO A 76 -15.46 22.63 11.29
N GLN A 77 -15.27 23.95 11.22
CA GLN A 77 -14.23 24.61 10.42
C GLN A 77 -12.84 24.02 10.66
N ARG A 78 -12.49 23.73 11.92
CA ARG A 78 -11.21 23.09 12.31
C ARG A 78 -10.94 21.73 11.66
N SER A 79 -11.98 21.05 11.18
CA SER A 79 -11.88 19.70 10.61
C SER A 79 -12.01 19.67 9.09
N LEU A 80 -12.32 20.82 8.47
CA LEU A 80 -12.61 20.94 7.04
C LEU A 80 -11.52 20.30 6.18
N ASP A 81 -10.25 20.63 6.42
CA ASP A 81 -9.12 20.10 5.63
C ASP A 81 -9.02 18.57 5.69
N ARG A 82 -9.23 17.99 6.87
CA ARG A 82 -9.20 16.53 7.06
C ARG A 82 -10.37 15.86 6.34
N HIS A 83 -11.52 16.51 6.30
CA HIS A 83 -12.66 16.00 5.54
C HIS A 83 -12.49 16.16 4.05
N LEU A 84 -11.98 17.28 3.55
CA LEU A 84 -11.76 17.50 2.12
C LEU A 84 -10.94 16.34 1.52
N LYS A 85 -9.90 15.89 2.22
CA LYS A 85 -9.11 14.71 1.82
C LYS A 85 -9.93 13.42 1.76
N LYS A 86 -10.80 13.17 2.74
CA LYS A 86 -11.65 11.96 2.77
C LYS A 86 -12.83 12.05 1.81
N CYS A 87 -13.38 13.25 1.62
CA CYS A 87 -14.54 13.53 0.79
C CYS A 87 -14.18 13.44 -0.68
N SER A 88 -13.02 13.97 -1.10
CA SER A 88 -12.48 13.77 -2.45
C SER A 88 -12.28 12.29 -2.78
N LEU A 89 -11.66 11.53 -1.87
CA LEU A 89 -11.51 10.09 -2.01
C LEU A 89 -12.86 9.37 -2.16
N ARG A 90 -13.85 9.72 -1.34
CA ARG A 90 -15.21 9.16 -1.43
C ARG A 90 -15.94 9.53 -2.72
N GLN A 91 -15.73 10.74 -3.23
CA GLN A 91 -16.29 11.18 -4.51
C GLN A 91 -15.72 10.37 -5.69
N GLU A 92 -14.45 10.00 -5.62
CA GLU A 92 -13.79 9.06 -6.54
C GLU A 92 -14.14 7.58 -6.25
N GLY A 93 -14.99 7.33 -5.25
CA GLY A 93 -15.49 6.00 -4.88
C GLY A 93 -14.55 5.19 -3.97
N TYR A 94 -13.45 5.75 -3.47
CA TYR A 94 -12.54 5.05 -2.54
C TYR A 94 -13.14 4.95 -1.13
N GLN A 95 -12.94 3.78 -0.50
CA GLN A 95 -13.24 3.60 0.92
C GLN A 95 -12.07 4.05 1.79
N SER A 96 -12.35 4.33 3.07
CA SER A 96 -11.35 4.87 4.01
C SER A 96 -10.32 3.83 4.49
N ASP A 97 -10.61 2.56 4.28
CA ASP A 97 -9.83 1.38 4.67
C ASP A 97 -9.01 0.79 3.51
N GLU A 98 -9.12 1.35 2.30
CA GLU A 98 -8.32 0.89 1.16
C GLU A 98 -6.83 1.23 1.36
N GLU A 99 -5.96 0.29 0.98
CA GLU A 99 -4.52 0.46 1.03
C GLU A 99 -4.01 1.21 -0.20
N PHE A 100 -3.56 2.44 0.02
CA PHE A 100 -3.07 3.32 -1.04
C PHE A 100 -1.63 2.95 -1.44
N LEU A 101 -1.36 3.11 -2.74
CA LEU A 101 -0.03 2.92 -3.29
C LEU A 101 0.93 3.95 -2.70
N THR A 102 2.09 3.47 -2.26
CA THR A 102 3.19 4.34 -1.85
C THR A 102 3.83 4.98 -3.08
N ALA A 103 4.35 6.21 -2.89
CA ALA A 103 5.12 6.85 -3.93
C ALA A 103 6.38 6.00 -4.21
N SER A 104 6.69 5.78 -5.49
CA SER A 104 7.93 5.11 -5.88
C SER A 104 9.12 5.96 -5.45
N GLU A 105 10.02 5.37 -4.66
CA GLU A 105 11.29 6.00 -4.25
C GLU A 105 12.34 5.97 -5.36
N PHE A 106 12.08 5.21 -6.43
CA PHE A 106 13.02 5.07 -7.54
C PHE A 106 12.96 6.29 -8.48
N PRO A 107 14.12 6.81 -8.92
CA PRO A 107 14.16 7.85 -9.94
C PRO A 107 13.47 7.32 -11.20
N SER A 108 12.77 8.21 -11.91
CA SER A 108 12.04 7.87 -13.14
C SER A 108 12.98 7.29 -14.20
N SER A 109 13.20 5.97 -14.17
CA SER A 109 13.86 5.24 -15.23
C SER A 109 12.95 5.19 -16.46
N SER A 110 13.50 4.89 -17.63
CA SER A 110 12.72 4.80 -18.88
C SER A 110 11.53 3.83 -18.82
N THR A 111 11.55 2.89 -17.86
CA THR A 111 10.51 1.90 -17.59
C THR A 111 9.41 2.36 -16.63
N VAL A 112 9.63 3.41 -15.83
CA VAL A 112 8.63 3.89 -14.86
C VAL A 112 7.73 4.93 -15.53
N LEU A 113 6.45 4.59 -15.67
CA LEU A 113 5.41 5.49 -16.14
C LEU A 113 5.03 6.49 -15.04
N GLY A 114 5.39 7.76 -15.24
CA GLY A 114 4.88 8.86 -14.41
C GLY A 114 3.39 9.10 -14.62
N PRO A 115 2.70 9.78 -13.67
CA PRO A 115 1.26 9.99 -13.71
C PRO A 115 0.77 10.74 -14.96
N GLU A 116 1.55 11.71 -15.45
CA GLU A 116 1.21 12.49 -16.66
C GLU A 116 1.24 11.62 -17.92
N LYS A 117 2.33 10.89 -18.13
CA LYS A 117 2.48 9.96 -19.27
C LYS A 117 1.46 8.82 -19.20
N PHE A 118 1.11 8.39 -17.98
CA PHE A 118 0.07 7.39 -17.77
C PHE A 118 -1.29 7.89 -18.27
N GLN A 119 -1.66 9.13 -17.93
CA GLN A 119 -2.91 9.74 -18.40
C GLN A 119 -2.90 9.96 -19.93
N GLU A 120 -1.79 10.39 -20.52
CA GLU A 120 -1.65 10.53 -21.97
C GLU A 120 -1.83 9.19 -22.70
N ALA A 121 -1.21 8.11 -22.20
CA ALA A 121 -1.35 6.77 -22.76
C ALA A 121 -2.80 6.28 -22.69
N LEU A 122 -3.47 6.52 -21.55
CA LEU A 122 -4.87 6.17 -21.36
C LEU A 122 -5.78 6.96 -22.32
N PHE A 123 -5.58 8.28 -22.43
CA PHE A 123 -6.35 9.14 -23.32
C PHE A 123 -6.18 8.77 -24.80
N LYS A 124 -4.97 8.39 -25.20
CA LYS A 124 -4.71 7.87 -26.55
C LYS A 124 -5.43 6.55 -26.80
N ALA A 125 -5.48 5.67 -25.81
CA ALA A 125 -6.19 4.39 -25.87
C ALA A 125 -7.69 4.58 -26.06
N THR A 126 -8.31 5.43 -25.23
CA THR A 126 -9.76 5.71 -25.27
C THR A 126 -10.16 6.43 -26.56
N SER A 127 -9.31 7.31 -27.10
CA SER A 127 -9.56 7.99 -28.36
C SER A 127 -9.46 7.07 -29.58
N SER A 128 -8.66 6.00 -29.51
CA SER A 128 -8.45 5.06 -30.63
C SER A 128 -9.51 3.97 -30.75
N HIS A 129 -10.16 3.61 -29.65
CA HIS A 129 -11.20 2.58 -29.60
C HIS A 129 -12.54 3.21 -29.24
N VAL A 130 -13.21 3.83 -30.22
CA VAL A 130 -14.58 4.34 -30.09
C VAL A 130 -15.66 3.25 -30.07
N ASP A 131 -15.27 1.98 -30.20
CA ASP A 131 -16.22 0.87 -30.25
C ASP A 131 -16.29 0.17 -28.88
N ASN A 132 -17.35 0.49 -28.13
CA ASN A 132 -17.78 -0.10 -26.85
C ASN A 132 -17.25 0.51 -25.54
N LEU A 133 -16.96 1.82 -25.48
CA LEU A 133 -16.98 2.48 -24.18
C LEU A 133 -18.42 2.72 -23.73
N ALA A 134 -18.71 2.34 -22.49
CA ALA A 134 -19.94 2.73 -21.82
C ALA A 134 -20.12 4.26 -21.94
N PRO A 135 -21.34 4.73 -22.27
CA PRO A 135 -21.59 6.13 -22.57
C PRO A 135 -21.35 6.96 -21.31
N GLY A 136 -20.24 7.71 -21.25
CA GLY A 136 -19.99 8.66 -20.16
C GLY A 136 -18.55 9.06 -19.87
N SER A 137 -17.52 8.35 -20.34
CA SER A 137 -16.13 8.69 -20.02
C SER A 137 -15.39 9.36 -21.18
N THR A 138 -15.80 10.57 -21.54
CA THR A 138 -15.02 11.42 -22.46
C THR A 138 -13.80 12.03 -21.75
N GLU A 139 -13.83 12.09 -20.40
CA GLU A 139 -12.71 12.62 -19.63
C GLU A 139 -11.70 11.52 -19.25
N PRO A 140 -10.39 11.80 -19.38
CA PRO A 140 -9.34 10.89 -18.93
C PRO A 140 -9.47 10.65 -17.43
N ARG A 141 -9.76 9.40 -17.05
CA ARG A 141 -9.88 9.00 -15.65
C ARG A 141 -8.53 9.19 -14.94
N PRO A 142 -8.50 9.69 -13.69
CA PRO A 142 -7.26 9.75 -12.91
C PRO A 142 -6.66 8.34 -12.70
N PRO A 143 -5.32 8.25 -12.55
CA PRO A 143 -4.67 6.97 -12.26
C PRO A 143 -5.22 6.38 -10.94
N PRO A 144 -5.47 5.06 -10.89
CA PRO A 144 -5.88 4.39 -9.67
C PRO A 144 -4.86 4.59 -8.55
N ARG A 145 -5.37 4.85 -7.34
CA ARG A 145 -4.54 5.12 -6.17
C ARG A 145 -4.29 3.87 -5.32
N THR A 146 -4.94 2.76 -5.64
CA THR A 146 -4.89 1.49 -4.90
C THR A 146 -4.54 0.35 -5.85
N SER A 147 -3.84 -0.67 -5.35
CA SER A 147 -3.35 -1.79 -6.15
C SER A 147 -4.49 -2.62 -6.78
N ALA A 148 -5.58 -2.82 -6.05
CA ALA A 148 -6.74 -3.57 -6.52
C ALA A 148 -7.36 -2.95 -7.79
N ARG A 149 -7.49 -1.62 -7.80
CA ARG A 149 -8.09 -0.87 -8.92
C ARG A 149 -7.23 -0.84 -10.17
N LEU A 150 -5.91 -0.97 -10.05
CA LEU A 150 -5.02 -1.09 -11.22
C LEU A 150 -5.35 -2.30 -12.11
N LEU A 151 -5.99 -3.33 -11.58
CA LEU A 151 -6.33 -4.53 -12.36
C LEU A 151 -7.80 -4.54 -12.81
N THR A 152 -8.69 -3.90 -12.04
CA THR A 152 -10.14 -3.96 -12.25
C THR A 152 -10.71 -2.79 -13.03
N ASP A 153 -10.14 -1.59 -12.88
CA ASP A 153 -10.79 -0.37 -13.37
C ASP A 153 -10.53 -0.11 -14.85
N PHE A 154 -9.46 -0.71 -15.39
CA PHE A 154 -9.09 -0.57 -16.79
C PHE A 154 -9.83 -1.57 -17.68
N SER A 155 -10.38 -1.04 -18.76
CA SER A 155 -10.89 -1.82 -19.87
C SER A 155 -9.77 -2.62 -20.56
N PRO A 156 -10.12 -3.70 -21.29
CA PRO A 156 -9.14 -4.46 -22.04
C PRO A 156 -8.32 -3.62 -23.05
N SER A 157 -8.93 -2.62 -23.69
CA SER A 157 -8.26 -1.74 -24.66
C SER A 157 -7.25 -0.80 -23.98
N GLU A 158 -7.61 -0.21 -22.83
CA GLU A 158 -6.69 0.61 -22.04
C GLU A 158 -5.49 -0.20 -21.56
N ARG A 159 -5.71 -1.44 -21.07
CA ARG A 159 -4.61 -2.33 -20.67
C ARG A 159 -3.68 -2.65 -21.83
N ASN A 160 -4.24 -2.91 -23.02
CA ASN A 160 -3.44 -3.19 -24.20
C ASN A 160 -2.62 -1.97 -24.64
N ALA A 161 -3.21 -0.78 -24.63
CA ALA A 161 -2.48 0.44 -24.99
C ALA A 161 -1.33 0.74 -24.01
N LEU A 162 -1.54 0.59 -22.71
CA LEU A 162 -0.47 0.73 -21.71
C LEU A 162 0.66 -0.28 -21.95
N HIS A 163 0.30 -1.53 -22.27
CA HIS A 163 1.26 -2.58 -22.59
C HIS A 163 2.11 -2.24 -23.83
N GLU A 164 1.48 -1.86 -24.95
CA GLU A 164 2.19 -1.46 -26.18
C GLU A 164 3.09 -0.25 -25.97
N ASP A 165 2.63 0.72 -25.19
CA ASP A 165 3.38 1.92 -24.88
C ASP A 165 4.61 1.63 -24.02
N VAL A 166 4.51 0.73 -23.03
CA VAL A 166 5.67 0.22 -22.26
C VAL A 166 6.63 -0.56 -23.17
N ILE A 167 6.14 -1.43 -24.04
CA ILE A 167 6.98 -2.15 -25.01
C ILE A 167 7.74 -1.17 -25.90
N SER A 168 7.07 -0.14 -26.42
CA SER A 168 7.71 0.84 -27.30
C SER A 168 8.86 1.61 -26.63
N ARG A 169 8.81 1.80 -25.31
CA ARG A 169 9.84 2.48 -24.52
C ARG A 169 10.94 1.55 -24.02
N THR A 170 10.66 0.26 -23.91
CA THR A 170 11.66 -0.71 -23.46
C THR A 170 12.52 -1.14 -24.64
N SER A 171 13.84 -1.06 -24.50
CA SER A 171 14.73 -1.70 -25.45
C SER A 171 14.53 -3.22 -25.37
N ARG A 172 14.57 -3.91 -26.53
CA ARG A 172 14.38 -5.35 -26.73
C ARG A 172 14.64 -6.22 -25.49
N PRO A 173 13.80 -7.25 -25.25
CA PRO A 173 13.93 -8.09 -24.06
C PRO A 173 15.35 -8.65 -23.98
N LEU A 174 15.97 -8.52 -22.79
CA LEU A 174 17.27 -9.15 -22.50
C LEU A 174 17.24 -10.68 -22.71
N ILE A 175 16.05 -11.27 -22.77
CA ILE A 175 15.79 -12.70 -22.82
C ILE A 175 15.10 -13.00 -24.15
N THR A 176 15.75 -13.78 -25.01
CA THR A 176 15.16 -14.25 -26.27
C THR A 176 14.15 -15.36 -25.99
N ALA A 177 13.16 -15.55 -26.88
CA ALA A 177 12.16 -16.62 -26.74
C ALA A 177 12.82 -18.01 -26.59
N GLU A 178 13.99 -18.20 -27.20
CA GLU A 178 14.84 -19.38 -27.07
C GLU A 178 15.38 -19.61 -25.64
N GLU A 179 15.55 -18.56 -24.84
CA GLU A 179 16.00 -18.69 -23.43
C GLU A 179 14.84 -18.99 -22.47
N LEU A 180 13.61 -18.63 -22.84
CA LEU A 180 12.39 -18.88 -22.08
C LEU A 180 11.76 -20.25 -22.35
N GLN A 181 12.46 -21.16 -23.03
CA GLN A 181 11.99 -22.54 -23.27
C GLN A 181 11.78 -23.26 -21.93
N LEU A 182 10.60 -23.08 -21.34
CA LEU A 182 10.14 -23.82 -20.18
C LEU A 182 10.00 -25.29 -20.58
N PRO A 183 10.32 -26.24 -19.69
CA PRO A 183 10.11 -27.64 -19.98
C PRO A 183 8.61 -27.88 -20.19
N SER A 184 8.20 -28.08 -21.44
CA SER A 184 6.87 -28.63 -21.74
C SER A 184 6.77 -29.98 -21.03
N PHE A 185 5.76 -30.15 -20.17
CA PHE A 185 5.57 -31.37 -19.38
C PHE A 185 5.21 -32.60 -20.23
N ASN A 186 4.94 -32.40 -21.53
CA ASN A 186 4.42 -33.43 -22.44
C ASN A 186 5.38 -33.82 -23.58
N ASP A 187 6.60 -33.28 -23.64
CA ASP A 187 7.47 -33.54 -24.79
C ASP A 187 8.36 -34.76 -24.58
N ASN A 188 8.23 -35.73 -25.50
CA ASN A 188 9.19 -36.82 -25.68
C ASN A 188 10.61 -36.23 -25.78
N LYS A 189 11.49 -36.60 -24.84
CA LYS A 189 12.84 -36.04 -24.63
C LYS A 189 13.78 -36.07 -25.85
N GLN A 190 13.39 -36.69 -26.96
CA GLN A 190 14.27 -37.01 -28.08
C GLN A 190 14.20 -36.01 -29.25
N SER A 191 13.23 -35.09 -29.31
CA SER A 191 13.06 -34.19 -30.48
C SER A 191 13.24 -32.69 -30.21
N ARG A 192 13.38 -32.26 -28.94
CA ARG A 192 13.48 -30.82 -28.65
C ARG A 192 14.93 -30.32 -28.78
N PRO A 193 15.15 -29.12 -29.36
CA PRO A 193 16.46 -28.48 -29.30
C PRO A 193 16.85 -28.27 -27.84
N LYS A 194 18.12 -28.51 -27.50
CA LYS A 194 18.63 -28.40 -26.12
C LYS A 194 18.58 -26.94 -25.67
N SER A 195 18.09 -26.71 -24.46
CA SER A 195 18.11 -25.37 -23.84
C SER A 195 19.54 -24.90 -23.60
N LYS A 196 19.78 -23.59 -23.57
CA LYS A 196 21.10 -22.99 -23.28
C LYS A 196 21.70 -23.49 -21.96
N LEU A 197 20.87 -23.67 -20.92
CA LEU A 197 21.31 -24.23 -19.64
C LEU A 197 21.73 -25.70 -19.76
N GLU A 198 21.02 -26.46 -20.58
CA GLU A 198 21.31 -27.87 -20.88
C GLU A 198 22.62 -28.00 -21.68
N LEU A 199 22.84 -27.13 -22.67
CA LEU A 199 24.09 -27.03 -23.43
C LEU A 199 25.28 -26.69 -22.52
N LEU A 200 25.12 -25.72 -21.61
CA LEU A 200 26.17 -25.36 -20.63
C LEU A 200 26.43 -26.50 -19.64
N ALA A 201 25.40 -27.24 -19.23
CA ALA A 201 25.55 -28.43 -18.40
C ALA A 201 26.31 -29.55 -19.14
N GLU A 202 25.98 -29.80 -20.39
CA GLU A 202 26.67 -30.76 -21.25
C GLU A 202 28.14 -30.36 -21.47
N GLN A 203 28.42 -29.07 -21.68
CA GLN A 203 29.79 -28.57 -21.80
C GLN A 203 30.59 -28.79 -20.50
N ARG A 204 29.97 -28.58 -19.33
CA ARG A 204 30.60 -28.87 -18.02
C ARG A 204 30.86 -30.37 -17.85
N ASP A 205 29.91 -31.23 -18.21
CA ASP A 205 30.07 -32.68 -18.12
C ASP A 205 31.12 -33.20 -19.10
N ALA A 206 31.18 -32.68 -20.33
CA ALA A 206 32.23 -32.98 -21.29
C ALA A 206 33.63 -32.57 -20.78
N LYS A 207 33.74 -31.42 -20.09
CA LYS A 207 34.97 -31.01 -19.40
C LYS A 207 35.35 -31.99 -18.29
N ARG A 208 34.39 -32.45 -17.47
CA ARG A 208 34.63 -33.47 -16.43
C ARG A 208 35.11 -34.80 -17.02
N ARG A 209 34.43 -35.30 -18.06
CA ARG A 209 34.76 -36.57 -18.74
C ARG A 209 36.12 -36.55 -19.46
N ARG A 210 36.56 -35.39 -19.95
CA ARG A 210 37.90 -35.22 -20.55
C ARG A 210 39.03 -35.42 -19.54
N VAL A 211 38.81 -35.12 -18.26
CA VAL A 211 39.83 -35.26 -17.21
C VAL A 211 39.93 -36.71 -16.73
N THR A 212 38.81 -37.43 -16.62
CA THR A 212 38.78 -38.80 -16.07
C THR A 212 39.26 -39.89 -17.03
N HIS A 213 39.39 -39.63 -18.33
CA HIS A 213 39.79 -40.65 -19.30
C HIS A 213 40.83 -40.15 -20.31
N LYS A 214 42.12 -40.11 -19.91
CA LYS A 214 43.18 -40.49 -20.87
C LYS A 214 42.93 -41.95 -21.24
N LYS A 215 42.22 -42.14 -22.34
CA LYS A 215 41.65 -43.40 -22.77
C LYS A 215 42.76 -44.38 -23.12
N VAL A 216 43.09 -45.30 -22.21
CA VAL A 216 43.91 -46.46 -22.55
C VAL A 216 43.01 -47.42 -23.32
N HIS A 217 43.24 -47.57 -24.61
CA HIS A 217 42.53 -48.53 -25.44
C HIS A 217 42.97 -49.96 -25.08
N THR A 218 42.40 -50.52 -24.02
CA THR A 218 42.66 -51.90 -23.59
C THR A 218 42.01 -52.94 -24.52
N SER A 219 40.94 -52.57 -25.23
CA SER A 219 40.19 -53.49 -26.09
C SER A 219 40.88 -53.84 -27.42
N ARG A 220 41.89 -53.09 -27.87
CA ARG A 220 42.60 -53.36 -29.14
C ARG A 220 44.01 -53.93 -28.95
N LYS A 221 44.43 -54.17 -27.71
CA LYS A 221 45.80 -54.59 -27.37
C LYS A 221 45.77 -55.99 -26.80
N THR A 222 46.76 -56.80 -27.17
CA THR A 222 46.91 -58.14 -26.61
C THR A 222 47.37 -58.05 -25.15
N HIS A 223 47.04 -59.04 -24.32
CA HIS A 223 47.37 -59.03 -22.89
C HIS A 223 48.86 -58.75 -22.61
N THR A 224 49.76 -59.29 -23.43
CA THR A 224 51.21 -59.07 -23.31
C THR A 224 51.62 -57.64 -23.68
N GLU A 225 50.92 -57.00 -24.62
CA GLU A 225 51.15 -55.60 -25.00
C GLU A 225 50.69 -54.63 -23.92
N VAL A 226 49.55 -54.92 -23.28
CA VAL A 226 49.07 -54.18 -22.09
C VAL A 226 50.10 -54.28 -20.96
N LEU A 227 50.63 -55.47 -20.68
CA LEU A 227 51.67 -55.65 -19.65
C LEU A 227 52.95 -54.86 -19.97
N ARG A 228 53.41 -54.86 -21.23
CA ARG A 228 54.58 -54.07 -21.64
C ARG A 228 54.37 -52.56 -21.48
N GLU A 229 53.15 -52.06 -21.68
CA GLU A 229 52.82 -50.65 -21.44
C GLU A 229 52.76 -50.29 -19.97
N VAL A 230 52.20 -51.17 -19.13
CA VAL A 230 52.18 -50.99 -17.67
C VAL A 230 53.61 -50.94 -17.14
N ILE A 231 54.48 -51.86 -17.56
CA ILE A 231 55.89 -51.89 -17.16
C ILE A 231 56.60 -50.60 -17.61
N ARG A 232 56.41 -50.16 -18.86
CA ARG A 232 57.01 -48.89 -19.33
C ARG A 232 56.56 -47.69 -18.51
N ASN A 233 55.27 -47.55 -18.24
CA ASN A 233 54.75 -46.45 -17.44
C ASN A 233 55.30 -46.48 -16.00
N GLN A 234 55.46 -47.66 -15.41
CA GLN A 234 56.04 -47.81 -14.07
C GLN A 234 57.54 -47.47 -14.07
N MET A 235 58.28 -47.88 -15.10
CA MET A 235 59.70 -47.52 -15.26
C MET A 235 59.89 -46.01 -15.42
N GLU A 236 59.06 -45.35 -16.24
CA GLU A 236 59.07 -43.88 -16.39
C GLU A 236 58.69 -43.15 -15.08
N TYR A 237 57.74 -43.70 -14.32
CA TYR A 237 57.36 -43.16 -13.01
C TYR A 237 58.51 -43.27 -11.99
N ILE A 238 59.19 -44.40 -11.93
CA ILE A 238 60.36 -44.58 -11.06
C ILE A 238 61.49 -43.65 -11.50
N GLN A 239 61.74 -43.53 -12.81
CA GLN A 239 62.79 -42.67 -13.35
C GLN A 239 62.53 -41.18 -13.08
N SER A 240 61.27 -40.74 -13.09
CA SER A 240 60.90 -39.37 -12.71
C SER A 240 61.10 -39.12 -11.21
N GLN A 241 60.75 -40.08 -10.35
CA GLN A 241 61.03 -40.01 -8.90
C GLN A 241 62.55 -39.97 -8.59
N ASP A 242 63.35 -40.75 -9.31
CA ASP A 242 64.81 -40.75 -9.18
C ASP A 242 65.44 -39.42 -9.67
N SER A 243 64.80 -38.74 -10.63
CA SER A 243 65.23 -37.42 -11.09
C SER A 243 64.90 -36.30 -10.09
N GLU A 244 63.77 -36.40 -9.37
CA GLU A 244 63.38 -35.45 -8.33
C GLU A 244 64.21 -35.58 -7.04
N THR A 245 64.72 -36.79 -6.74
CA THR A 245 65.55 -37.04 -5.54
C THR A 245 67.03 -36.67 -5.72
N LYS A 246 67.52 -36.47 -6.95
CA LYS A 246 68.89 -36.03 -7.25
C LYS A 246 69.09 -34.51 -7.30
N SER A 247 68.04 -33.72 -7.13
CA SER A 247 68.09 -32.24 -7.11
C SER A 247 67.75 -31.62 -5.75
N GLY A 248 68.10 -32.28 -4.64
CA GLY A 248 68.12 -31.71 -3.28
C GLY A 248 69.53 -31.24 -2.89
N PRO A 249 69.68 -30.13 -2.14
CA PRO A 249 70.92 -29.33 -2.13
C PRO A 249 72.01 -29.92 -1.21
N SER A 250 73.18 -30.25 -1.77
CA SER A 250 74.42 -30.32 -0.99
C SER A 250 74.90 -28.90 -0.71
N THR A 251 74.60 -28.42 0.50
CA THR A 251 75.24 -27.25 1.10
C THR A 251 76.30 -27.79 2.05
N GLU A 252 77.57 -27.58 1.71
CA GLU A 252 78.72 -27.38 2.62
C GLU A 252 79.80 -26.63 1.86
#